data_AF-A0A525I470-F1
#
_entry.id   AF-A0A525I470-F1
#
_cell.length_a   1.000
_cell.length_b   1.000
_cell.length_c   1.000
_cell.angle_alpha   90.00
_cell.angle_beta   90.00
_cell.angle_gamma   90.00
#
_symmetry.space_group_name_H-M   'P 1'
#
loop_
_entity.id
_entity.type
_entity.pdbx_description
1 polymer ?
#
loop_
_entity_poly.entity_id
_entity_poly.type
_entity_poly.pdbx_seq_one_letter_code
_entity_poly.pdbx_strand_id
1 'polypeptide(L)'
;MPSYLDLAVLGVIVISALLSLMRGFTREVLAIASWGAAAFAAYYFYPKVMPYASPYIHKEIVAEAVSAAAVFFVTLIIVSLFTVRLSDAILDSKIGALDRSLGFLFGAARGFLLAVIAFSIFNWLVAEPQQPEWVKTAKTRPALLETADKIIAMLPEDAATTIEGWLKSKNAAAAPAEEPTDETLAPPAAVPAATPAASPTAATPAASPSQSSADKQKLDTMINKGVPLPSPAAPAVVPTPHKT
;
A
#
# COMPACT_ATOMS: atom_id res chain seq x y z
N MET A 1 25.28 -1.79 -19.04
CA MET A 1 24.79 -3.18 -18.88
C MET A 1 23.29 -3.12 -18.62
N PRO A 2 22.47 -4.14 -18.98
CA PRO A 2 21.05 -4.13 -18.61
C PRO A 2 20.94 -4.06 -17.08
N SER A 3 20.08 -3.17 -16.59
CA SER A 3 19.85 -3.07 -15.15
C SER A 3 19.05 -4.28 -14.65
N TYR A 4 19.10 -4.57 -13.35
CA TYR A 4 18.26 -5.62 -12.74
C TYR A 4 16.76 -5.38 -12.99
N LEU A 5 16.33 -4.12 -13.02
CA LEU A 5 14.95 -3.77 -13.35
C LEU A 5 14.63 -4.14 -14.81
N ASP A 6 15.54 -3.86 -15.75
CA ASP A 6 15.33 -4.22 -17.16
C ASP A 6 15.21 -5.74 -17.33
N LEU A 7 16.03 -6.51 -16.61
CA LEU A 7 15.99 -7.97 -16.64
C LEU A 7 14.70 -8.52 -16.01
N ALA A 8 14.24 -7.91 -14.91
CA ALA A 8 12.98 -8.28 -14.27
C ALA A 8 11.77 -8.01 -15.18
N VAL A 9 11.70 -6.81 -15.78
CA VAL A 9 10.64 -6.43 -16.72
C VAL A 9 10.64 -7.39 -17.92
N LEU A 10 11.80 -7.64 -18.52
CA LEU A 10 11.93 -8.59 -19.62
C LEU A 10 11.50 -10.00 -19.21
N GLY A 11 11.89 -10.46 -18.03
CA GLY A 11 11.49 -11.76 -17.49
C GLY A 11 9.98 -11.89 -17.35
N VAL A 12 9.30 -10.88 -16.80
CA VAL A 12 7.83 -10.86 -16.68
C VAL A 12 7.16 -10.89 -18.04
N ILE A 13 7.64 -10.09 -19.01
CA ILE A 13 7.11 -10.07 -20.37
C ILE A 13 7.26 -11.43 -21.04
N VAL A 14 8.46 -12.02 -21.00
CA VAL A 14 8.75 -13.30 -21.66
C VAL A 14 7.94 -14.43 -21.03
N ILE A 15 7.88 -14.52 -19.69
CA ILE A 15 7.10 -15.54 -19.00
C ILE A 15 5.62 -15.39 -19.35
N SER A 16 5.09 -14.16 -19.28
CA SER A 16 3.69 -13.89 -19.63
C SER A 16 3.40 -14.25 -21.09
N ALA A 17 4.27 -13.87 -22.03
CA ALA A 17 4.13 -14.20 -23.45
C ALA A 17 4.18 -15.71 -23.72
N LEU A 18 5.08 -16.45 -23.07
CA LEU A 18 5.17 -17.90 -23.20
C LEU A 18 3.96 -18.62 -22.59
N LEU A 19 3.48 -18.19 -21.43
CA LEU A 19 2.28 -18.75 -20.81
C LEU A 19 1.05 -18.53 -21.70
N SER A 20 0.90 -17.32 -22.27
CA SER A 20 -0.20 -17.02 -23.19
C SER A 20 -0.04 -17.71 -24.55
N LEU A 21 1.18 -17.96 -25.02
CA LEU A 21 1.43 -18.77 -26.23
C LEU A 21 0.94 -20.22 -26.02
N MET A 22 1.17 -20.80 -24.84
CA MET A 22 0.72 -22.15 -24.51
C MET A 22 -0.81 -22.24 -24.36
N ARG A 23 -1.42 -21.19 -23.80
CA ARG A 23 -2.85 -21.15 -23.49
C ARG A 23 -3.72 -20.67 -24.67
N GLY A 24 -3.20 -19.82 -25.54
CA GLY A 24 -3.91 -19.23 -26.67
C GLY A 24 -4.64 -17.92 -26.33
N PHE A 25 -4.74 -17.02 -27.31
CA PHE A 25 -5.38 -15.71 -27.15
C PHE A 25 -6.85 -15.82 -26.74
N THR A 26 -7.62 -16.68 -27.41
CA THR A 26 -9.05 -16.85 -27.16
C THR A 26 -9.33 -17.22 -25.71
N ARG A 27 -8.53 -18.14 -25.14
CA ARG A 27 -8.68 -18.55 -23.73
C ARG A 27 -8.36 -17.43 -22.76
N GLU A 28 -7.36 -16.60 -23.07
CA GLU A 28 -6.99 -15.43 -22.26
C GLU A 28 -8.09 -14.36 -22.29
N VAL A 29 -8.61 -14.02 -23.47
CA VAL A 29 -9.69 -13.02 -23.61
C VAL A 29 -10.97 -13.50 -22.94
N LEU A 30 -11.35 -14.76 -23.13
CA LEU A 30 -12.53 -15.33 -22.49
C LEU A 30 -12.39 -15.39 -20.96
N ALA A 31 -11.17 -15.58 -20.43
CA ALA A 31 -10.93 -15.48 -19.00
C ALA A 31 -11.12 -14.04 -18.50
N ILE A 32 -10.58 -13.04 -19.19
CA ILE A 32 -10.80 -11.63 -18.78
C ILE A 32 -12.28 -11.25 -18.89
N ALA A 33 -12.95 -11.70 -19.95
CA ALA A 33 -14.38 -11.51 -20.13
C ALA A 33 -15.20 -12.16 -19.01
N SER A 34 -14.82 -13.35 -18.52
CA SER A 34 -15.53 -13.99 -17.40
C SER A 34 -15.36 -13.23 -16.10
N TRP A 35 -14.17 -12.68 -15.82
CA TRP A 35 -13.93 -11.79 -14.69
C TRP A 35 -14.77 -10.52 -14.78
N GLY A 36 -14.82 -9.88 -15.96
CA GLY A 36 -15.65 -8.68 -16.19
C GLY A 36 -17.15 -8.96 -16.04
N ALA A 37 -17.64 -10.05 -16.62
CA ALA A 37 -19.04 -10.48 -16.48
C ALA A 37 -19.39 -10.80 -15.03
N ALA A 38 -18.50 -11.46 -14.29
CA ALA A 38 -18.68 -11.74 -12.87
C ALA A 38 -18.70 -10.46 -12.03
N ALA A 39 -17.82 -9.50 -12.31
CA ALA A 39 -17.78 -8.20 -11.62
C ALA A 39 -19.06 -7.40 -11.89
N PHE A 40 -19.53 -7.35 -13.14
CA PHE A 40 -20.79 -6.71 -13.51
C PHE A 40 -21.98 -7.36 -12.80
N ALA A 41 -22.05 -8.70 -12.80
CA ALA A 41 -23.09 -9.43 -12.10
C ALA A 41 -23.04 -9.17 -10.59
N ALA A 42 -21.85 -9.17 -9.98
CA ALA A 42 -21.67 -8.84 -8.57
C ALA A 42 -22.24 -7.46 -8.25
N TYR A 43 -21.85 -6.43 -9.01
CA TYR A 43 -22.34 -5.08 -8.83
C TYR A 43 -23.87 -4.97 -8.97
N TYR A 44 -24.48 -5.69 -9.91
CA TYR A 44 -25.91 -5.61 -10.17
C TYR A 44 -26.76 -6.47 -9.20
N PHE A 45 -26.29 -7.65 -8.81
CA PHE A 45 -27.07 -8.63 -8.04
C PHE A 45 -26.72 -8.66 -6.55
N TYR A 46 -25.64 -8.04 -6.08
CA TYR A 46 -25.34 -8.00 -4.63
C TYR A 46 -26.53 -7.49 -3.78
N PRO A 47 -27.33 -6.47 -4.18
CA PRO A 47 -28.41 -5.97 -3.33
C PRO A 47 -29.53 -7.01 -3.16
N LYS A 48 -29.68 -7.93 -4.12
CA LYS A 48 -30.65 -9.03 -4.03
C LYS A 48 -30.17 -10.15 -3.11
N VAL A 49 -28.85 -10.29 -2.93
CA VAL A 49 -28.25 -11.30 -2.05
C VAL A 49 -28.09 -10.77 -0.62
N MET A 50 -28.00 -9.45 -0.45
CA MET A 50 -27.83 -8.78 0.84
C MET A 50 -28.83 -9.23 1.92
N PRO A 51 -30.16 -9.37 1.66
CA PRO A 51 -31.11 -9.81 2.68
C PRO A 51 -30.83 -11.22 3.24
N TYR A 52 -30.11 -12.05 2.50
CA TYR A 52 -29.71 -13.38 2.96
C TYR A 52 -28.42 -13.35 3.80
N ALA A 53 -27.58 -12.32 3.64
CA ALA A 53 -26.34 -12.14 4.40
C ALA A 53 -26.53 -11.31 5.68
N SER A 54 -27.42 -10.32 5.65
CA SER A 54 -27.73 -9.43 6.80
C SER A 54 -28.09 -10.14 8.11
N PRO A 55 -28.77 -11.32 8.12
CA PRO A 55 -29.04 -12.04 9.37
C PRO A 55 -27.78 -12.59 10.06
N TYR A 56 -26.70 -12.81 9.32
CA TYR A 56 -25.47 -13.42 9.82
C TYR A 56 -24.35 -12.39 10.06
N ILE A 57 -24.43 -11.22 9.42
CA ILE A 57 -23.37 -10.21 9.43
C ILE A 57 -23.95 -8.86 9.87
N HIS A 58 -23.51 -8.41 11.04
CA HIS A 58 -24.00 -7.17 11.67
C HIS A 58 -23.39 -5.89 11.07
N LYS A 59 -22.18 -5.98 10.50
CA LYS A 59 -21.50 -4.83 9.87
C LYS A 59 -21.92 -4.73 8.41
N GLU A 60 -22.64 -3.67 8.07
CA GLU A 60 -23.21 -3.45 6.73
C GLU A 60 -22.18 -3.58 5.60
N ILE A 61 -21.02 -2.91 5.74
CA ILE A 61 -19.92 -3.00 4.76
C ILE A 61 -19.45 -4.45 4.54
N VAL A 62 -19.45 -5.27 5.60
CA VAL A 62 -19.03 -6.68 5.49
C VAL A 62 -20.14 -7.51 4.84
N ALA A 63 -21.41 -7.22 5.14
CA ALA A 63 -22.55 -7.90 4.52
C ALA A 63 -22.62 -7.61 3.02
N GLU A 64 -22.37 -6.36 2.62
CA GLU A 64 -22.26 -5.95 1.22
C GLU A 64 -21.11 -6.68 0.52
N ALA A 65 -19.90 -6.63 1.10
CA ALA A 65 -18.72 -7.29 0.54
C ALA A 65 -18.92 -8.81 0.39
N VAL A 66 -19.51 -9.48 1.39
CA VAL A 66 -19.79 -10.92 1.32
C VAL A 66 -20.85 -11.24 0.27
N SER A 67 -21.89 -10.41 0.16
CA SER A 67 -22.94 -10.60 -0.85
C SER A 67 -22.39 -10.43 -2.27
N ALA A 68 -21.60 -9.38 -2.49
CA ALA A 68 -20.92 -9.13 -3.76
C ALA A 68 -19.95 -10.27 -4.10
N ALA A 69 -19.14 -10.72 -3.13
CA ALA A 69 -18.21 -11.84 -3.31
C ALA A 69 -18.95 -13.15 -3.64
N ALA A 70 -20.04 -13.45 -2.95
CA ALA A 70 -20.85 -14.64 -3.21
C ALA A 70 -21.38 -14.65 -4.65
N VAL A 71 -21.98 -13.54 -5.10
CA VAL A 71 -22.43 -13.40 -6.49
C VAL A 71 -21.26 -13.52 -7.45
N PHE A 72 -20.17 -12.81 -7.19
CA PHE A 72 -18.98 -12.80 -8.04
C PHE A 72 -18.46 -14.22 -8.29
N PHE A 73 -18.20 -15.00 -7.25
CA PHE A 73 -17.65 -16.34 -7.40
C PHE A 73 -18.62 -17.31 -8.06
N VAL A 74 -19.91 -17.25 -7.69
CA VAL A 74 -20.93 -18.10 -8.32
C VAL A 74 -21.04 -17.81 -9.81
N THR A 75 -21.14 -16.53 -10.20
CA THR A 75 -21.18 -16.13 -11.60
C THR A 75 -19.88 -16.49 -12.32
N LEU A 76 -18.72 -16.24 -11.71
CA LEU A 76 -17.42 -16.55 -12.29
C LEU A 76 -17.29 -18.04 -12.60
N ILE A 77 -17.72 -18.91 -11.69
CA ILE A 77 -17.73 -20.37 -11.91
C ILE A 77 -18.64 -20.72 -13.09
N ILE A 78 -19.88 -20.23 -13.09
CA ILE A 78 -20.86 -20.52 -14.15
C ILE A 78 -20.30 -20.07 -15.51
N VAL A 79 -19.89 -18.81 -15.64
CA VAL A 79 -19.37 -18.24 -16.89
C VAL A 79 -18.08 -18.96 -17.31
N SER A 80 -17.18 -19.24 -16.38
CA SER A 80 -15.92 -19.96 -16.68
C SER A 80 -16.16 -21.37 -17.22
N LEU A 81 -17.18 -22.07 -16.74
CA LEU A 81 -17.51 -23.40 -17.25
C LEU A 81 -18.00 -23.33 -18.71
N PHE A 82 -18.79 -22.32 -19.05
CA PHE A 82 -19.23 -22.09 -20.44
C PHE A 82 -18.06 -21.69 -21.35
N THR A 83 -17.18 -20.80 -20.90
CA THR A 83 -16.06 -20.32 -21.72
C THR A 83 -15.03 -21.40 -22.02
N VAL A 84 -14.79 -22.34 -21.09
CA VAL A 84 -13.90 -23.49 -21.35
C VAL A 84 -14.44 -24.32 -22.51
N ARG A 85 -15.74 -24.63 -22.52
CA ARG A 85 -16.36 -25.43 -23.59
C ARG A 85 -16.34 -24.72 -24.94
N LEU A 86 -16.60 -23.42 -24.94
CA LEU A 86 -16.54 -22.60 -26.15
C LEU A 86 -15.11 -22.52 -26.70
N SER A 87 -14.12 -22.36 -25.80
CA SER A 87 -12.71 -22.36 -26.17
C SER A 87 -12.32 -23.66 -26.83
N ASP A 88 -12.69 -24.80 -26.25
CA ASP A 88 -12.34 -26.12 -26.81
C ASP A 88 -12.91 -26.30 -28.22
N ALA A 89 -14.14 -25.84 -28.48
CA ALA A 89 -14.77 -25.90 -29.80
C ALA A 89 -14.08 -25.03 -30.87
N ILE A 90 -13.57 -23.84 -30.49
CA ILE A 90 -12.92 -22.90 -31.41
C ILE A 90 -11.46 -23.31 -31.67
N LEU A 91 -10.75 -23.75 -30.63
CA LEU A 91 -9.32 -24.05 -30.71
C LEU A 91 -8.99 -25.38 -31.41
N ASP A 92 -9.96 -26.29 -31.56
CA ASP A 92 -9.76 -27.58 -32.24
C ASP A 92 -9.75 -27.46 -33.79
N SER A 93 -10.01 -26.25 -34.32
CA SER A 93 -9.87 -25.96 -35.74
C SER A 93 -8.44 -25.58 -36.13
N LYS A 94 -8.14 -25.61 -37.44
CA LYS A 94 -6.85 -25.23 -38.06
C LYS A 94 -6.31 -23.83 -37.63
N ILE A 95 -7.15 -23.01 -37.03
CA ILE A 95 -6.84 -21.66 -36.52
C ILE A 95 -5.96 -21.70 -35.25
N GLY A 96 -5.80 -22.84 -34.58
CA GLY A 96 -5.06 -22.94 -33.31
C GLY A 96 -3.62 -22.38 -33.35
N ALA A 97 -2.90 -22.47 -34.47
CA ALA A 97 -1.57 -21.88 -34.60
C ALA A 97 -1.59 -20.33 -34.59
N LEU A 98 -2.59 -19.73 -35.23
CA LEU A 98 -2.80 -18.27 -35.24
C LEU A 98 -3.26 -17.77 -33.86
N ASP A 99 -4.14 -18.52 -33.19
CA ASP A 99 -4.59 -18.18 -31.83
C ASP A 99 -3.43 -18.17 -30.82
N ARG A 100 -2.48 -19.09 -30.97
CA ARG A 100 -1.26 -19.14 -30.14
C ARG A 100 -0.32 -17.96 -30.42
N SER A 101 -0.09 -17.60 -31.68
CA SER A 101 0.78 -16.45 -32.01
C SER A 101 0.20 -15.12 -31.55
N LEU A 102 -1.12 -14.93 -31.68
CA LEU A 102 -1.83 -13.80 -31.07
C LEU A 102 -1.74 -13.86 -29.54
N GLY A 103 -1.80 -15.06 -28.96
CA GLY A 103 -1.62 -15.30 -27.54
C GLY A 103 -0.27 -14.82 -27.04
N PHE A 104 0.81 -15.07 -27.79
CA PHE A 104 2.14 -14.54 -27.46
C PHE A 104 2.18 -13.02 -27.42
N LEU A 105 1.64 -12.34 -28.44
CA LEU A 105 1.63 -10.88 -28.51
C LEU A 105 0.77 -10.27 -27.38
N PHE A 106 -0.40 -10.86 -27.13
CA PHE A 106 -1.27 -10.48 -26.03
C PHE A 106 -0.58 -10.69 -24.67
N GLY A 107 0.07 -11.84 -24.48
CA GLY A 107 0.82 -12.16 -23.27
C GLY A 107 2.00 -11.22 -23.04
N ALA A 108 2.69 -10.80 -24.11
CA ALA A 108 3.76 -9.81 -24.01
C ALA A 108 3.22 -8.44 -23.57
N ALA A 109 2.12 -7.98 -24.17
CA ALA A 109 1.45 -6.73 -23.78
C ALA A 109 0.94 -6.80 -22.33
N ARG A 110 0.32 -7.92 -21.93
CA ARG A 110 -0.11 -8.18 -20.55
C ARG A 110 1.07 -8.17 -19.59
N GLY A 111 2.16 -8.84 -19.93
CA GLY A 111 3.36 -8.90 -19.09
C GLY A 111 3.97 -7.52 -18.89
N PHE A 112 3.99 -6.69 -19.94
CA PHE A 112 4.43 -5.30 -19.82
C PHE A 112 3.48 -4.50 -18.92
N LEU A 113 2.17 -4.64 -19.09
CA LEU A 113 1.17 -3.97 -18.24
C LEU A 113 1.33 -4.38 -16.76
N LEU A 114 1.56 -5.66 -16.47
CA LEU A 114 1.84 -6.13 -15.11
C LEU A 114 3.12 -5.52 -14.55
N ALA A 115 4.17 -5.36 -15.37
CA ALA A 115 5.40 -4.69 -14.97
C ALA A 115 5.16 -3.19 -14.67
N VAL A 116 4.34 -2.50 -15.46
CA VAL A 116 3.93 -1.10 -15.20
C VAL A 116 3.21 -0.99 -13.87
N ILE A 117 2.23 -1.86 -13.60
CA ILE A 117 1.47 -1.85 -12.34
C ILE A 117 2.39 -2.14 -11.16
N ALA A 118 3.23 -3.18 -11.25
CA ALA A 118 4.17 -3.54 -10.18
C ALA A 118 5.18 -2.43 -9.92
N PHE A 119 5.71 -1.79 -10.97
CA PHE A 119 6.61 -0.66 -10.85
C PHE A 119 5.91 0.58 -10.28
N SER A 120 4.65 0.83 -10.63
CA SER A 120 3.87 1.93 -10.07
C SER A 120 3.65 1.75 -8.57
N ILE A 121 3.35 0.52 -8.13
CA ILE A 121 3.27 0.18 -6.70
C ILE A 121 4.64 0.37 -6.03
N PHE A 122 5.74 -0.03 -6.67
CA PHE A 122 7.09 0.19 -6.14
C PHE A 122 7.44 1.68 -6.02
N ASN A 123 7.17 2.47 -7.06
CA ASN A 123 7.40 3.92 -7.09
C ASN A 123 6.53 4.63 -6.05
N TRP A 124 5.31 4.12 -5.83
CA TRP A 124 4.48 4.57 -4.73
C TRP A 124 5.09 4.17 -3.39
N LEU A 125 5.60 2.94 -3.23
CA LEU A 125 6.13 2.43 -1.96
C LEU A 125 7.43 3.15 -1.54
N VAL A 126 8.32 3.42 -2.49
CA VAL A 126 9.68 3.95 -2.30
C VAL A 126 9.83 5.30 -3.00
N ALA A 127 10.00 6.36 -2.19
CA ALA A 127 10.19 7.72 -2.69
C ALA A 127 11.41 7.82 -3.61
N GLU A 128 11.30 8.64 -4.65
CA GLU A 128 12.30 8.76 -5.72
C GLU A 128 13.74 9.02 -5.26
N PRO A 129 14.02 9.88 -4.27
CA PRO A 129 15.39 10.08 -3.78
C PRO A 129 16.02 8.81 -3.21
N GLN A 130 15.20 7.96 -2.57
CA GLN A 130 15.61 6.73 -1.89
C GLN A 130 15.68 5.52 -2.84
N GLN A 131 15.36 5.70 -4.12
CA GLN A 131 15.41 4.60 -5.08
C GLN A 131 16.86 4.18 -5.36
N PRO A 132 17.13 2.87 -5.44
CA PRO A 132 18.48 2.36 -5.69
C PRO A 132 18.92 2.62 -7.13
N GLU A 133 20.24 2.63 -7.36
CA GLU A 133 20.84 2.94 -8.67
C GLU A 133 20.37 2.03 -9.81
N TRP A 134 20.09 0.76 -9.53
CA TRP A 134 19.56 -0.17 -10.53
C TRP A 134 18.13 0.19 -10.98
N VAL A 135 17.37 0.96 -10.21
CA VAL A 135 16.09 1.52 -10.70
C VAL A 135 16.35 2.77 -11.52
N LYS A 136 17.13 3.70 -10.97
CA LYS A 136 17.36 5.03 -11.57
C LYS A 136 17.99 4.96 -12.96
N THR A 137 18.91 4.03 -13.16
CA THR A 137 19.66 3.84 -14.43
C THR A 137 18.96 2.91 -15.43
N ALA A 138 17.82 2.33 -15.09
CA ALA A 138 17.13 1.37 -15.94
C ALA A 138 16.56 2.01 -17.20
N LYS A 139 16.73 1.35 -18.35
CA LYS A 139 16.25 1.86 -19.65
C LYS A 139 14.74 1.75 -19.80
N THR A 140 14.14 0.78 -19.13
CA THR A 140 12.69 0.54 -19.15
C THR A 140 11.93 1.52 -18.27
N ARG A 141 12.58 2.17 -17.30
CA ARG A 141 11.97 3.15 -16.38
C ARG A 141 11.11 4.23 -17.06
N PRO A 142 11.62 5.01 -18.04
CA PRO A 142 10.80 6.04 -18.69
C PRO A 142 9.56 5.45 -19.37
N ALA A 143 9.68 4.32 -20.06
CA ALA A 143 8.55 3.66 -20.70
C ALA A 143 7.49 3.21 -19.69
N LEU A 144 7.91 2.73 -18.51
CA LEU A 144 6.99 2.34 -17.44
C LEU A 144 6.26 3.55 -16.84
N LEU A 145 6.97 4.64 -16.57
CA LEU A 145 6.38 5.88 -16.04
C LEU A 145 5.42 6.52 -17.03
N GLU A 146 5.83 6.72 -18.28
CA GLU A 146 4.97 7.31 -19.32
C GLU A 146 3.70 6.48 -19.55
N THR A 147 3.82 5.15 -19.50
CA THR A 147 2.66 4.27 -19.64
C THR A 147 1.74 4.37 -18.43
N ALA A 148 2.30 4.43 -17.20
CA ALA A 148 1.53 4.63 -15.99
C ALA A 148 0.76 5.95 -16.03
N ASP A 149 1.42 7.05 -16.40
CA ASP A 149 0.80 8.37 -16.51
C ASP A 149 -0.32 8.39 -17.55
N LYS A 150 -0.13 7.74 -18.71
CA LYS A 150 -1.18 7.58 -19.72
C LYS A 150 -2.37 6.79 -19.21
N ILE A 151 -2.14 5.71 -18.45
CA ILE A 151 -3.21 4.91 -17.85
C ILE A 151 -4.00 5.78 -16.85
N ILE A 152 -3.30 6.54 -16.00
CA ILE A 152 -3.93 7.42 -15.01
C ILE A 152 -4.75 8.52 -15.70
N ALA A 153 -4.23 9.12 -16.77
CA ALA A 153 -4.94 10.15 -17.54
C ALA A 153 -6.22 9.65 -18.24
N MET A 154 -6.36 8.34 -18.45
CA MET A 154 -7.58 7.72 -19.00
C MET A 154 -8.62 7.39 -17.92
N LEU A 155 -8.26 7.49 -16.64
CA LEU A 155 -9.20 7.27 -15.54
C LEU A 155 -10.13 8.49 -15.37
N PRO A 156 -11.42 8.28 -15.05
CA PRO A 156 -12.36 9.37 -14.74
C PRO A 156 -11.92 10.18 -13.51
N GLU A 157 -12.32 11.47 -13.43
CA GLU A 157 -11.81 12.41 -12.41
C GLU A 157 -11.98 11.92 -10.95
N ASP A 158 -13.04 11.17 -10.65
CA ASP A 158 -13.32 10.63 -9.31
C ASP A 158 -12.23 9.64 -8.85
N ALA A 159 -11.71 8.83 -9.76
CA ALA A 159 -10.64 7.88 -9.47
C ALA A 159 -9.28 8.59 -9.36
N ALA A 160 -9.02 9.55 -10.27
CA ALA A 160 -7.79 10.32 -10.28
C ALA A 160 -7.59 11.14 -8.99
N THR A 161 -8.63 11.88 -8.56
CA THR A 161 -8.57 12.69 -7.33
C THR A 161 -8.34 11.85 -6.07
N THR A 162 -8.92 10.65 -6.01
CA THR A 162 -8.69 9.69 -4.92
C THR A 162 -7.24 9.20 -4.88
N ILE A 163 -6.68 8.86 -6.05
CA ILE A 163 -5.30 8.41 -6.21
C ILE A 163 -4.31 9.53 -5.88
N GLU A 164 -4.56 10.76 -6.36
CA GLU A 164 -3.74 11.94 -6.10
C GLU A 164 -3.75 12.35 -4.63
N GLY A 165 -4.92 12.37 -3.98
CA GLY A 165 -5.01 12.66 -2.55
C GLY A 165 -4.18 11.66 -1.73
N TRP A 166 -4.23 10.38 -2.11
CA TRP A 166 -3.45 9.33 -1.47
C TRP A 166 -1.94 9.44 -1.75
N LEU A 167 -1.52 9.75 -2.98
CA LEU A 167 -0.12 10.04 -3.34
C LEU A 167 0.43 11.24 -2.57
N LYS A 168 -0.33 12.34 -2.51
CA LYS A 168 0.06 13.58 -1.84
C LYS A 168 0.19 13.40 -0.34
N SER A 169 -0.70 12.61 0.28
CA SER A 169 -0.60 12.29 1.71
C SER A 169 0.73 11.62 2.08
N LYS A 170 1.25 10.79 1.17
CA LYS A 170 2.51 10.07 1.38
C LYS A 170 3.74 10.95 1.12
N ASN A 171 3.68 11.82 0.12
CA ASN A 171 4.76 12.79 -0.13
C ASN A 171 4.89 13.82 1.00
N ALA A 172 3.77 14.23 1.62
CA ALA A 172 3.79 15.09 2.81
C ALA A 172 4.42 14.40 4.03
N ALA A 173 4.30 13.07 4.14
CA ALA A 173 4.97 12.29 5.19
C ALA A 173 6.45 11.96 4.88
N ALA A 174 6.89 12.19 3.64
CA ALA A 174 8.26 11.92 3.17
C ALA A 174 9.13 13.17 3.03
N ALA A 175 8.58 14.37 3.26
CA ALA A 175 9.36 15.59 3.33
C ALA A 175 10.27 15.54 4.58
N PRO A 176 11.60 15.69 4.44
CA PRO A 176 12.47 15.95 5.58
C PRO A 176 11.98 17.23 6.25
N ALA A 177 11.94 17.25 7.57
CA ALA A 177 11.74 18.48 8.33
C ALA A 177 12.73 19.53 7.81
N GLU A 178 12.22 20.53 7.08
CA GLU A 178 12.95 21.77 6.84
C GLU A 178 13.08 22.44 8.20
N GLU A 179 14.21 22.20 8.88
CA GLU A 179 14.68 23.11 9.90
C GLU A 179 14.93 24.46 9.20
N PRO A 180 14.35 25.56 9.69
CA PRO A 180 14.52 26.87 9.08
C PRO A 180 16.00 27.25 9.17
N THR A 181 16.62 27.44 8.01
CA THR A 181 17.95 28.00 7.85
C THR A 181 17.97 29.44 8.38
N ASP A 182 18.53 29.64 9.57
CA ASP A 182 18.97 30.95 10.04
C ASP A 182 20.16 31.42 9.16
N GLU A 183 19.85 32.21 8.12
CA GLU A 183 20.83 33.08 7.48
C GLU A 183 21.11 34.28 8.39
N THR A 184 22.31 34.36 8.99
CA THR A 184 23.01 35.64 9.21
C THR A 184 24.52 35.41 9.30
N LEU A 185 25.17 35.67 8.16
CA LEU A 185 26.45 36.36 7.93
C LEU A 185 27.67 36.11 8.86
N ALA A 186 28.78 35.79 8.17
CA ALA A 186 30.15 35.55 8.62
C ALA A 186 30.84 36.78 9.30
N PRO A 187 32.04 36.60 9.90
CA PRO A 187 32.53 37.31 11.11
C PRO A 187 33.40 38.56 10.83
N PRO A 188 33.74 39.34 11.89
CA PRO A 188 35.06 39.96 11.94
C PRO A 188 35.81 39.71 13.26
N ALA A 189 37.13 39.65 13.11
CA ALA A 189 38.12 39.47 14.15
C ALA A 189 38.43 40.76 14.94
N ALA A 190 38.80 40.55 16.21
CA ALA A 190 39.84 41.23 16.99
C ALA A 190 39.67 42.68 17.55
N VAL A 191 39.40 42.70 18.88
CA VAL A 191 40.05 43.46 19.99
C VAL A 191 39.81 45.00 20.14
N PRO A 192 40.10 45.63 21.32
CA PRO A 192 39.15 45.76 22.43
C PRO A 192 39.07 47.20 23.00
N ALA A 193 37.95 47.62 23.60
CA ALA A 193 37.95 48.80 24.46
C ALA A 193 36.88 48.71 25.55
N ALA A 194 37.29 49.12 26.74
CA ALA A 194 36.73 48.79 28.02
C ALA A 194 35.81 49.89 28.57
N THR A 195 34.68 49.46 29.14
CA THR A 195 34.05 49.98 30.40
C THR A 195 33.39 51.39 30.31
N PRO A 196 32.59 51.84 31.32
CA PRO A 196 31.14 51.61 31.41
C PRO A 196 30.35 52.91 31.75
N ALA A 197 29.03 52.94 31.53
CA ALA A 197 28.09 53.76 32.31
C ALA A 197 26.69 53.56 31.70
N ALA A 198 25.79 52.85 32.37
CA ALA A 198 24.91 53.35 33.44
C ALA A 198 23.49 53.53 32.89
N SER A 199 22.62 52.54 33.19
CA SER A 199 21.17 52.72 33.25
C SER A 199 20.84 53.78 34.32
N PRO A 200 19.64 54.39 34.32
CA PRO A 200 18.57 53.75 35.12
C PRO A 200 17.11 54.03 34.66
N THR A 201 16.19 53.28 35.30
CA THR A 201 14.80 53.64 35.65
C THR A 201 13.73 53.28 34.59
N ALA A 202 12.63 52.55 34.83
CA ALA A 202 12.07 51.92 36.04
C ALA A 202 10.92 50.95 35.69
N ALA A 203 10.65 50.06 36.67
CA ALA A 203 9.35 49.52 37.11
C ALA A 203 8.63 48.42 36.29
N THR A 204 8.80 47.19 36.78
CA THR A 204 7.84 46.05 36.86
C THR A 204 6.74 46.36 37.92
N PRO A 205 5.82 45.45 38.36
CA PRO A 205 5.29 44.17 37.81
C PRO A 205 3.75 43.92 37.99
N ALA A 206 3.19 42.96 37.25
CA ALA A 206 2.11 42.02 37.67
C ALA A 206 1.90 40.99 36.53
N ALA A 207 2.33 39.71 36.60
CA ALA A 207 1.91 38.55 37.41
C ALA A 207 0.38 38.28 37.30
N SER A 208 -0.10 37.13 36.81
CA SER A 208 0.26 35.75 37.19
C SER A 208 -0.10 34.65 36.14
N PRO A 209 0.41 33.40 36.31
CA PRO A 209 0.81 32.51 35.22
C PRO A 209 0.28 31.05 35.28
N SER A 210 0.60 30.28 34.23
CA SER A 210 1.03 28.87 34.20
C SER A 210 0.22 27.77 34.92
N GLN A 211 -0.52 26.97 34.14
CA GLN A 211 -1.16 25.71 34.57
C GLN A 211 -0.28 24.45 34.39
N SER A 212 0.97 24.55 33.91
CA SER A 212 1.77 23.37 33.54
C SER A 212 2.52 22.69 34.71
N SER A 213 2.60 23.32 35.87
CA SER A 213 3.37 22.83 37.03
C SER A 213 2.57 21.92 37.97
N ALA A 214 1.24 22.03 38.01
CA ALA A 214 0.39 21.23 38.90
C ALA A 214 0.27 19.76 38.45
N ASP A 215 0.30 19.50 37.14
CA ASP A 215 0.16 18.15 36.60
C ASP A 215 1.45 17.32 36.75
N LYS A 216 2.62 17.98 36.68
CA LYS A 216 3.91 17.31 36.89
C LYS A 216 4.07 16.85 38.35
N GLN A 217 3.63 17.67 39.31
CA GLN A 217 3.65 17.32 40.73
C GLN A 217 2.77 16.11 41.07
N LYS A 218 1.61 15.95 40.40
CA LYS A 218 0.75 14.77 40.58
C LYS A 218 1.41 13.49 40.08
N LEU A 219 2.18 13.56 38.99
CA LEU A 219 2.85 12.40 38.39
C LEU A 219 4.04 11.93 39.25
N ASP A 220 4.83 12.87 39.78
CA ASP A 220 5.96 12.57 40.67
C ASP A 220 5.49 11.92 41.99
N THR A 221 4.29 12.27 42.46
CA THR A 221 3.70 11.69 43.68
C THR A 221 3.22 10.24 43.46
N MET A 222 2.91 9.85 42.23
CA MET A 222 2.49 8.48 41.89
C MET A 222 3.69 7.55 41.64
N ILE A 223 4.82 8.09 41.21
CA ILE A 223 6.06 7.33 40.99
C ILE A 223 6.79 7.03 42.31
N ASN A 224 6.67 7.89 43.32
CA ASN A 224 7.37 7.73 44.61
C ASN A 224 6.69 6.78 45.61
N LYS A 225 5.46 6.29 45.34
CA LYS A 225 4.78 5.28 46.19
C LYS A 225 5.04 3.88 45.62
N GLY A 226 6.16 3.29 46.02
CA GLY A 226 6.54 1.92 45.68
C GLY A 226 5.44 0.90 46.00
N VAL A 227 5.03 0.15 44.99
CA VAL A 227 4.17 -1.04 45.11
C VAL A 227 4.99 -2.16 45.75
N PRO A 228 4.59 -2.73 46.91
CA PRO A 228 5.26 -3.90 47.45
C PRO A 228 5.00 -5.11 46.54
N LEU A 229 6.07 -5.78 46.08
CA LEU A 229 5.97 -7.06 45.39
C LEU A 229 5.45 -8.15 46.35
N PRO A 230 4.60 -9.07 45.90
CA PRO A 230 4.13 -10.18 46.72
C PRO A 230 5.27 -11.17 47.03
N SER A 231 5.37 -11.54 48.31
CA SER A 231 6.31 -12.53 48.87
C SER A 231 6.06 -13.94 48.29
N PRO A 232 7.11 -14.77 48.06
CA PRO A 232 6.94 -16.14 47.57
C PRO A 232 6.32 -17.03 48.66
N ALA A 233 5.24 -17.73 48.32
CA ALA A 233 4.62 -18.74 49.17
C ALA A 233 5.56 -19.97 49.31
N ALA A 234 5.78 -20.37 50.56
CA ALA A 234 6.55 -21.55 50.94
C ALA A 234 5.85 -22.87 50.53
N PRO A 235 6.59 -23.96 50.28
CA PRO A 235 6.05 -25.22 49.79
C PRO A 235 5.25 -25.97 50.86
N ALA A 236 4.06 -26.46 50.48
CA ALA A 236 3.26 -27.34 51.30
C ALA A 236 3.92 -28.73 51.44
N VAL A 237 4.03 -29.16 52.69
CA VAL A 237 4.65 -30.39 53.19
C VAL A 237 3.90 -31.63 52.72
N VAL A 238 4.64 -32.60 52.19
CA VAL A 238 4.20 -33.98 51.90
C VAL A 238 4.23 -34.80 53.19
N PRO A 239 3.16 -35.52 53.56
CA PRO A 239 3.27 -36.62 54.52
C PRO A 239 3.19 -37.98 53.81
N THR A 240 4.27 -38.77 53.94
CA THR A 240 4.28 -40.24 53.87
C THR A 240 4.87 -40.75 55.20
N PRO A 241 4.75 -42.03 55.60
CA PRO A 241 3.75 -43.07 55.33
C PRO A 241 3.19 -43.68 56.64
N HIS A 242 2.18 -44.57 56.59
CA HIS A 242 2.04 -45.60 57.61
C HIS A 242 1.72 -46.97 56.98
N LYS A 243 2.64 -47.90 57.21
CA LYS A 243 2.46 -49.36 57.13
C LYS A 243 1.46 -49.80 58.20
N THR A 244 0.53 -50.68 57.83
CA THR A 244 0.29 -52.00 58.45
C THR A 244 -0.60 -52.82 57.53
#